data_AF-A0A845RWZ4-F1
#
_entry.id   AF-A0A845RWZ4-F1
#
_cell.length_a   1.000
_cell.length_b   1.000
_cell.length_c   1.000
_cell.angle_alpha   90.00
_cell.angle_beta   90.00
_cell.angle_gamma   90.00
#
_symmetry.space_group_name_H-M   'P 1'
#
loop_
_entity.id
_entity.type
_entity.pdbx_description
1 polymer ?
#
loop_
_entity_poly.entity_id
_entity_poly.type
_entity_poly.pdbx_seq_one_letter_code
_entity_poly.pdbx_strand_id
1 'polypeptide(L)' 'MSEKIIEFKSVNKWYGKFHVLKDINLFVNKGEKII' A
#
# COMPACT_ATOMS: atom_id res chain seq x y z
N MET A 1 0.86 -21.00 -5.43
CA MET A 1 1.51 -19.76 -4.95
C MET A 1 0.53 -18.63 -5.14
N SER A 2 0.32 -17.77 -4.12
CA SER A 2 -0.51 -16.58 -4.29
C SER A 2 0.27 -15.56 -5.12
N GLU A 3 -0.32 -15.10 -6.22
CA GLU A 3 0.26 -14.08 -7.09
C GLU A 3 -0.01 -12.70 -6.49
N LYS A 4 1.04 -11.93 -6.19
CA LYS A 4 0.92 -10.53 -5.75
C LYS A 4 0.56 -9.67 -6.96
N ILE A 5 -0.61 -9.03 -6.93
CA ILE A 5 -1.13 -8.24 -8.05
C ILE A 5 -1.08 -6.73 -7.78
N ILE A 6 -0.98 -6.30 -6.52
CA ILE A 6 -0.78 -4.90 -6.13
C ILE A 6 0.33 -4.87 -5.08
N GLU A 7 1.21 -3.86 -5.16
CA GLU A 7 2.33 -3.70 -4.23
C GLU A 7 2.62 -2.22 -3.96
N PHE A 8 2.70 -1.87 -2.69
CA PHE A 8 3.19 -0.60 -2.14
C PHE A 8 4.52 -0.88 -1.46
N LYS A 9 5.56 -0.14 -1.87
CA LYS A 9 6.89 -0.17 -1.25
C LYS A 9 7.21 1.20 -0.69
N SER A 10 7.41 1.27 0.62
CA SER A 10 7.79 2.49 1.34
C SER A 10 7.00 3.73 0.90
N VAL A 11 5.67 3.59 0.79
CA VAL A 11 4.80 4.65 0.32
C VAL A 11 4.69 5.74 1.38
N ASN A 12 5.00 6.96 0.96
CA ASN A 12 4.90 8.17 1.77
C ASN A 12 3.97 9.17 1.03
N LYS A 13 2.88 9.60 1.68
CA LYS A 13 1.89 10.51 1.07
C LYS A 13 1.60 11.70 1.98
N TRP A 14 1.81 12.90 1.45
CA TRP A 14 1.59 14.16 2.15
C TRP A 14 0.37 14.89 1.61
N TYR A 15 -0.32 15.60 2.49
CA TYR A 15 -1.33 16.61 2.18
C TYR A 15 -0.89 17.94 2.82
N GLY A 16 -0.25 18.80 2.02
CA GLY A 16 0.45 19.97 2.53
C GLY A 16 1.52 19.57 3.54
N LYS A 17 1.43 20.11 4.76
CA LYS A 17 2.36 19.80 5.87
C LYS A 17 1.99 18.51 6.62
N PHE A 18 0.86 17.89 6.32
CA PHE A 18 0.40 16.70 7.04
C PHE A 18 0.82 15.42 6.31
N HIS A 19 1.50 14.52 7.02
CA HIS A 19 1.96 13.24 6.46
C HIS A 19 0.89 12.17 6.69
N VAL A 20 0.07 11.90 5.66
CA VAL A 20 -1.11 11.03 5.71
C VAL A 20 -0.73 9.55 5.76
N LEU A 21 0.17 9.10 4.89
CA LEU A 21 0.69 7.74 4.87
C LEU A 21 2.18 7.79 5.12
N LYS A 22 2.68 7.13 6.17
CA LYS A 22 4.10 7.12 6.55
C LYS A 22 4.70 5.74 6.34
N ASP A 23 5.65 5.64 5.41
CA ASP A 23 6.41 4.42 5.10
C ASP A 23 5.57 3.13 5.01
N ILE A 24 4.50 3.18 4.22
CA ILE A 24 3.56 2.07 4.10
C ILE A 24 4.11 1.02 3.13
N ASN A 25 4.15 -0.23 3.61
CA ASN A 25 4.45 -1.41 2.81
C ASN A 25 3.22 -2.33 2.83
N LEU A 26 2.68 -2.63 1.65
CA LEU A 26 1.46 -3.42 1.50
C LEU A 26 1.50 -4.19 0.19
N PHE A 27 0.89 -5.37 0.15
CA PHE A 27 0.63 -6.08 -1.09
C PHE A 27 -0.77 -6.67 -1.05
N VAL A 28 -1.34 -6.90 -2.23
CA VAL A 28 -2.63 -7.56 -2.39
C VAL A 28 -2.43 -8.75 -3.32
N ASN A 29 -2.83 -9.93 -2.86
CA ASN A 29 -2.83 -11.13 -3.68
C ASN A 29 -4.04 -11.15 -4.62
N LYS A 30 -3.96 -11.93 -5.70
CA LYS A 30 -5.08 -12.12 -6.61
C LYS A 30 -6.32 -12.65 -5.87
N GLY A 31 -7.43 -11.93 -5.98
CA GLY A 31 -8.71 -12.27 -5.32
C GLY A 31 -8.83 -11.80 -3.87
N GLU A 32 -7.77 -11.23 -3.29
CA GLU A 32 -7.81 -10.63 -1.95
C GLU A 32 -8.52 -9.28 -2.00
N LYS A 33 -9.41 -9.04 -1.04
CA LYS A 33 -10.14 -7.78 -0.88
C LYS A 33 -9.73 -7.10 0.41
N ILE A 34 -9.18 -5.90 0.29
CA ILE A 34 -8.88 -5.00 1.42
C ILE A 34 -10.01 -3.96 1.50
N ILE A 35 -10.51 -3.69 2.72
CA ILE A 35 -11.59 -2.70 3.01
C ILE A 35 -11.02 -1.61 3.92
#